data_AF-A0AAX0L0H5-F1
#
_entry.id   AF-A0AAX0L0H5-F1
#
_cell.length_a   1.000
_cell.length_b   1.000
_cell.length_c   1.000
_cell.angle_alpha   90.00
_cell.angle_beta   90.00
_cell.angle_gamma   90.00
#
_symmetry.space_group_name_H-M   'P 1'
#
loop_
_entity.id
_entity.type
_entity.pdbx_description
1 polymer ?
#
loop_
_entity_poly.entity_id
_entity_poly.type
_entity_poly.pdbx_seq_one_letter_code
_entity_poly.pdbx_strand_id
1 'polypeptide(L)'
;MSGRLIAVVGPSGAGKDTLIRGAMARDPALHWARRSVTRPPSGTEPFESLTEDEFDSRLAADRFALHWQAHGLRYGVARAELLPMEDGATVLFNGSRAALAEAYEQFPDLQAIEVTAPSVLLVKRLAARGRESADEIADRIARSCKELPEGLPLRRVMNDGTVEEGVERLLAALQPVRA
;
A
#
# COMPACT_ATOMS: atom_id res chain seq x y z
N MET A 1 -15.51 11.40 -14.63
CA MET A 1 -14.72 11.95 -13.51
C MET A 1 -13.39 11.24 -13.54
N SER A 2 -12.27 11.92 -13.35
CA SER A 2 -10.96 11.25 -13.26
C SER A 2 -10.93 10.34 -12.01
N GLY A 3 -10.34 9.16 -12.16
CA GLY A 3 -10.14 8.22 -11.07
C GLY A 3 -9.19 8.76 -10.00
N ARG A 4 -8.99 7.98 -8.93
CA ARG A 4 -8.13 8.36 -7.80
C ARG A 4 -7.05 7.33 -7.59
N LEU A 5 -5.85 7.79 -7.24
CA LEU A 5 -4.76 6.94 -6.80
C LEU A 5 -4.61 7.03 -5.28
N ILE A 6 -4.66 5.88 -4.61
CA ILE A 6 -4.59 5.81 -3.15
C ILE A 6 -3.52 4.82 -2.70
N ALA A 7 -2.52 5.33 -1.97
CA ALA A 7 -1.53 4.51 -1.29
C ALA A 7 -2.12 3.92 0.00
N VAL A 8 -2.20 2.60 0.09
CA VAL A 8 -2.55 1.91 1.34
C VAL A 8 -1.26 1.61 2.10
N VAL A 9 -1.06 2.33 3.20
CA VAL A 9 0.14 2.24 4.05
C VAL A 9 -0.20 1.73 5.45
N GLY A 10 0.82 1.41 6.23
CA GLY A 10 0.65 1.00 7.62
C GLY A 10 1.62 -0.11 8.02
N PRO A 11 1.74 -0.40 9.32
CA PRO A 11 2.70 -1.37 9.82
C PRO A 11 2.42 -2.78 9.29
N SER A 12 3.44 -3.63 9.36
CA SER A 12 3.23 -5.06 9.11
C SER A 12 2.31 -5.64 10.19
N GLY A 13 1.47 -6.61 9.81
CA GLY A 13 0.45 -7.15 10.71
C GLY A 13 -0.83 -6.30 10.81
N ALA A 14 -0.88 -5.10 10.21
CA ALA A 14 -2.09 -4.28 10.21
C ALA A 14 -3.25 -4.86 9.39
N GLY A 15 -2.98 -5.83 8.51
CA GLY A 15 -4.02 -6.51 7.71
C GLY A 15 -4.38 -5.84 6.39
N LYS A 16 -3.55 -4.90 5.89
CA LYS A 16 -3.73 -4.18 4.61
C LYS A 16 -4.26 -5.08 3.48
N ASP A 17 -3.50 -6.10 3.09
CA ASP A 17 -3.85 -6.98 1.97
C ASP A 17 -5.18 -7.70 2.19
N THR A 18 -5.48 -8.09 3.42
CA THR A 18 -6.76 -8.74 3.76
C THR A 18 -7.91 -7.76 3.54
N LEU A 19 -7.76 -6.51 4.00
CA LEU A 19 -8.79 -5.49 3.82
C LEU A 19 -8.95 -5.08 2.35
N ILE A 20 -7.84 -4.91 1.62
CA ILE A 20 -7.89 -4.59 0.18
C ILE A 20 -8.62 -5.69 -0.58
N ARG A 21 -8.27 -6.97 -0.36
CA ARG A 21 -8.98 -8.11 -0.99
C ARG A 21 -10.47 -8.11 -0.67
N GLY A 22 -10.82 -7.89 0.59
CA GLY A 22 -12.23 -7.82 1.00
C GLY A 22 -12.98 -6.64 0.38
N ALA A 23 -12.32 -5.49 0.22
CA ALA A 23 -12.89 -4.33 -0.47
C ALA A 23 -13.08 -4.60 -1.97
N MET A 24 -12.10 -5.22 -2.66
CA MET A 24 -12.23 -5.58 -4.08
C MET A 24 -13.41 -6.51 -4.33
N ALA A 25 -13.71 -7.41 -3.38
CA ALA A 25 -14.84 -8.32 -3.50
C ALA A 25 -16.21 -7.62 -3.35
N ARG A 26 -16.25 -6.40 -2.77
CA ARG A 26 -17.50 -5.66 -2.51
C ARG A 26 -17.71 -4.48 -3.46
N ASP A 27 -16.65 -3.93 -4.04
CA ASP A 27 -16.72 -2.77 -4.94
C ASP A 27 -15.92 -3.02 -6.22
N PRO A 28 -16.58 -3.29 -7.36
CA PRO A 28 -15.92 -3.57 -8.64
C PRO A 28 -15.30 -2.34 -9.29
N ALA A 29 -15.56 -1.12 -8.78
CA ALA A 29 -14.92 0.11 -9.26
C ALA A 29 -13.52 0.32 -8.66
N LEU A 30 -13.09 -0.58 -7.77
CA LEU A 30 -11.76 -0.56 -7.20
C LEU A 30 -10.80 -1.44 -8.01
N HIS A 31 -9.60 -0.94 -8.24
CA HIS A 31 -8.51 -1.68 -8.86
C HIS A 31 -7.35 -1.80 -7.89
N TRP A 32 -6.84 -3.01 -7.64
CA TRP A 32 -5.64 -3.19 -6.85
C TRP A 32 -4.41 -3.28 -7.76
N ALA A 33 -3.70 -2.17 -7.89
CA ALA A 33 -2.50 -2.07 -8.69
C ALA A 33 -1.41 -3.02 -8.19
N ARG A 34 -0.91 -3.86 -9.11
CA ARG A 34 0.25 -4.72 -8.85
C ARG A 34 1.52 -3.87 -8.85
N ARG A 35 2.40 -4.13 -7.89
CA ARG A 35 3.72 -3.47 -7.82
C ARG A 35 4.77 -4.33 -8.48
N SER A 36 5.78 -3.72 -9.09
CA SER A 36 7.03 -4.38 -9.46
C SER A 36 8.05 -4.19 -8.34
N VAL A 37 8.80 -5.23 -7.96
CA VAL A 37 9.76 -5.18 -6.85
C VAL A 37 11.05 -5.92 -7.24
N THR A 38 12.22 -5.36 -6.91
CA THR A 38 13.53 -6.01 -7.17
C THR A 38 13.88 -7.10 -6.17
N ARG A 39 12.96 -8.06 -5.99
CA ARG A 39 13.19 -9.25 -5.16
C ARG A 39 12.53 -10.47 -5.78
N PRO A 40 13.02 -11.69 -5.48
CA PRO A 40 12.37 -12.92 -5.92
C PRO A 40 10.90 -13.00 -5.51
N PRO A 41 10.05 -13.73 -6.26
CA PRO A 41 8.65 -13.92 -5.91
C PRO A 41 8.50 -14.49 -4.50
N SER A 42 7.67 -13.87 -3.67
CA SER A 42 7.24 -14.46 -2.40
C SER A 42 5.76 -14.74 -2.53
N GLY A 43 5.32 -15.99 -2.38
CA GLY A 43 3.92 -16.44 -2.59
C GLY A 43 2.89 -15.89 -1.60
N THR A 44 3.05 -14.65 -1.13
CA THR A 44 2.33 -14.07 0.01
C THR A 44 1.55 -12.82 -0.35
N GLU A 45 2.03 -12.03 -1.33
CA GLU A 45 1.34 -10.83 -1.84
C GLU A 45 1.47 -10.73 -3.36
N PRO A 46 0.50 -10.13 -4.08
CA PRO A 46 0.60 -9.94 -5.53
C PRO A 46 1.61 -8.84 -5.85
N PHE A 47 2.77 -9.22 -6.39
CA PHE A 47 3.75 -8.30 -6.98
C PHE A 47 4.46 -8.97 -8.16
N GLU A 48 5.00 -8.18 -9.06
CA GLU A 48 5.86 -8.60 -10.16
C GLU A 48 7.32 -8.57 -9.68
N SER A 49 7.98 -9.72 -9.70
CA SER A 49 9.41 -9.81 -9.40
C SER A 49 10.20 -9.31 -10.60
N LEU A 50 11.13 -8.39 -10.38
CA LEU A 50 12.09 -7.93 -11.38
C LEU A 50 13.52 -8.14 -10.90
N THR A 51 14.46 -8.29 -11.84
CA THR A 51 15.87 -8.05 -11.57
C THR A 51 16.15 -6.55 -11.50
N GLU A 52 17.34 -6.19 -11.00
CA GLU A 52 17.79 -4.80 -11.02
C GLU A 52 17.87 -4.27 -12.47
N ASP A 53 18.48 -5.01 -13.40
CA ASP A 53 18.60 -4.61 -14.81
C ASP A 53 17.23 -4.43 -15.50
N GLU A 54 16.25 -5.28 -15.19
CA GLU A 54 14.89 -5.15 -15.71
C GLU A 54 14.20 -3.89 -15.17
N PHE A 55 14.42 -3.57 -13.90
CA PHE A 55 13.91 -2.35 -13.29
C PHE A 55 14.52 -1.11 -13.95
N ASP A 56 15.84 -1.10 -14.15
CA ASP A 56 16.56 0.00 -14.82
C ASP A 56 16.08 0.21 -16.25
N SER A 57 15.92 -0.88 -17.01
CA SER A 57 15.41 -0.83 -18.38
C SER A 57 14.01 -0.20 -18.44
N ARG A 58 13.12 -0.59 -17.51
CA ARG A 58 11.76 -0.03 -17.42
C ARG A 58 11.75 1.42 -16.98
N LEU A 59 12.64 1.79 -16.06
CA LEU A 59 12.80 3.17 -15.60
C LEU A 59 13.28 4.07 -16.74
N ALA A 60 14.31 3.65 -17.49
CA ALA A 60 14.84 4.36 -18.65
C ALA A 60 13.81 4.54 -19.77
N ALA A 61 12.85 3.61 -19.87
CA ALA A 61 11.74 3.65 -20.82
C ALA A 61 10.47 4.33 -20.27
N ASP A 62 10.54 5.03 -19.14
CA ASP A 62 9.44 5.73 -18.47
C ASP A 62 8.18 4.84 -18.26
N ARG A 63 8.39 3.57 -17.90
CA ARG A 63 7.29 2.59 -17.75
C ARG A 63 6.61 2.64 -16.37
N PHE A 64 7.22 3.28 -15.39
CA PHE A 64 6.65 3.45 -14.06
C PHE A 64 5.92 4.78 -13.94
N ALA A 65 4.71 4.77 -13.38
CA ALA A 65 4.02 5.98 -12.95
C ALA A 65 4.54 6.47 -11.60
N LEU A 66 4.95 5.54 -10.75
CA LEU A 66 5.57 5.79 -9.45
C LEU A 66 6.71 4.80 -9.26
N HIS A 67 7.83 5.26 -8.72
CA HIS A 67 8.88 4.38 -8.22
C HIS A 67 9.50 4.94 -6.93
N TRP A 68 10.05 4.06 -6.10
CA TRP A 68 10.76 4.44 -4.87
C TRP A 68 11.72 3.35 -4.40
N GLN A 69 12.57 3.70 -3.44
CA GLN A 69 13.48 2.77 -2.77
C GLN A 69 13.12 2.57 -1.31
N ALA A 70 13.08 1.32 -0.84
CA ALA A 70 12.88 1.00 0.57
C ALA A 70 13.53 -0.34 0.93
N HIS A 71 14.13 -0.43 2.12
CA HIS A 71 14.72 -1.69 2.63
C HIS A 71 15.73 -2.35 1.68
N GLY A 72 16.49 -1.54 0.93
CA GLY A 72 17.46 -2.06 -0.05
C GLY A 72 16.82 -2.66 -1.32
N LEU A 73 15.52 -2.45 -1.52
CA LEU A 73 14.77 -2.91 -2.70
C LEU A 73 14.19 -1.70 -3.45
N ARG A 74 13.98 -1.88 -4.75
CA ARG A 74 13.27 -0.93 -5.61
C ARG A 74 11.85 -1.39 -5.83
N TYR A 75 10.93 -0.43 -5.84
CA TYR A 75 9.51 -0.64 -6.03
C TYR A 75 9.01 0.27 -7.15
N GLY A 76 8.08 -0.24 -7.94
CA GLY A 76 7.43 0.52 -9.00
C GLY A 76 5.96 0.18 -9.13
N VAL A 77 5.16 1.15 -9.56
CA VAL A 77 3.79 0.94 -10.08
C VAL A 77 3.84 1.27 -11.56
N ALA A 78 3.60 0.27 -12.41
CA ALA A 78 3.62 0.47 -13.86
C ALA A 78 2.50 1.43 -14.28
N ARG A 79 2.74 2.25 -15.31
CA ARG A 79 1.70 3.16 -15.86
C ARG A 79 0.43 2.41 -16.27
N ALA A 80 0.58 1.19 -16.79
CA ALA A 80 -0.54 0.32 -17.16
C ALA A 80 -1.48 0.00 -15.99
N GLU A 81 -0.98 -0.05 -14.76
CA GLU A 81 -1.79 -0.30 -13.56
C GLU A 81 -2.66 0.91 -13.18
N LEU A 82 -2.39 2.09 -13.75
CA LEU A 82 -3.16 3.31 -13.52
C LEU A 82 -4.20 3.59 -14.62
N LEU A 83 -4.17 2.85 -15.75
CA LEU A 83 -5.15 3.03 -16.83
C LEU A 83 -6.61 3.00 -16.38
N PRO A 84 -7.02 2.15 -15.41
CA PRO A 84 -8.41 2.18 -14.92
C PRO A 84 -8.85 3.53 -14.34
N MET A 85 -7.92 4.41 -13.94
CA MET A 85 -8.25 5.77 -13.50
C MET A 85 -8.85 6.63 -14.61
N GLU A 86 -8.53 6.35 -15.88
CA GLU A 86 -9.11 7.04 -17.02
C GLU A 86 -10.63 6.83 -17.10
N ASP A 87 -11.10 5.65 -16.67
CA ASP A 87 -12.51 5.29 -16.58
C ASP A 87 -13.16 5.66 -15.23
N GLY A 88 -12.44 6.37 -14.36
CA GLY A 88 -12.94 6.82 -13.06
C GLY A 88 -12.76 5.82 -11.92
N ALA A 89 -12.01 4.72 -12.13
CA ALA A 89 -11.74 3.75 -11.06
C ALA A 89 -10.92 4.34 -9.92
N THR A 90 -11.09 3.79 -8.72
CA THR A 90 -10.17 4.08 -7.61
C THR A 90 -9.09 3.01 -7.57
N VAL A 91 -7.86 3.40 -7.88
CA VAL A 91 -6.69 2.53 -7.89
C VAL A 91 -6.03 2.55 -6.51
N LEU A 92 -5.88 1.38 -5.91
CA LEU A 92 -5.19 1.15 -4.65
C LEU A 92 -3.85 0.48 -4.91
N PHE A 93 -2.80 0.89 -4.21
CA PHE A 93 -1.54 0.12 -4.18
C PHE A 93 -1.01 0.02 -2.76
N ASN A 94 -0.28 -1.06 -2.48
CA ASN A 94 0.39 -1.22 -1.19
C ASN A 94 1.62 -0.30 -1.12
N GLY A 95 1.54 0.78 -0.37
CA GLY A 95 2.64 1.72 -0.18
C GLY A 95 3.47 1.43 1.06
N SER A 96 4.55 2.19 1.21
CA SER A 96 5.23 2.35 2.50
C SER A 96 5.12 3.80 2.94
N ARG A 97 4.96 4.04 4.25
CA ARG A 97 4.89 5.42 4.78
C ARG A 97 6.14 6.22 4.44
N ALA A 98 7.29 5.56 4.40
CA ALA A 98 8.58 6.16 4.06
C ALA A 98 8.70 6.63 2.61
N ALA A 99 7.88 6.07 1.71
CA ALA A 99 7.87 6.38 0.29
C ALA A 99 6.76 7.36 -0.11
N LEU A 100 5.91 7.78 0.84
CA LEU A 100 4.79 8.68 0.52
C LEU A 100 5.25 10.05 0.05
N ALA A 101 6.34 10.59 0.59
CA ALA A 101 6.90 11.86 0.13
C ALA A 101 7.32 11.78 -1.35
N GLU A 102 8.18 10.82 -1.69
CA GLU A 102 8.66 10.59 -3.07
C GLU A 102 7.50 10.28 -4.04
N ALA A 103 6.49 9.54 -3.59
CA ALA A 103 5.32 9.24 -4.40
C ALA A 103 4.40 10.46 -4.59
N TYR A 104 4.28 11.32 -3.58
CA TYR A 104 3.47 12.54 -3.65
C TYR A 104 4.11 13.61 -4.53
N GLU A 105 5.44 13.68 -4.56
CA GLU A 105 6.20 14.52 -5.49
C GLU A 105 5.98 14.09 -6.96
N GLN A 106 5.96 12.78 -7.23
CA GLN A 106 5.70 12.22 -8.57
C GLN A 106 4.22 12.30 -8.96
N PHE A 107 3.30 12.24 -7.99
CA PHE A 107 1.85 12.24 -8.22
C PHE A 107 1.13 13.12 -7.18
N PRO A 108 1.00 14.44 -7.43
CA PRO A 108 0.46 15.40 -6.44
C PRO A 108 -1.01 15.20 -6.03
N ASP A 109 -1.78 14.44 -6.82
CA ASP A 109 -3.17 14.09 -6.50
C ASP A 109 -3.28 12.79 -5.65
N LEU A 110 -2.13 12.21 -5.24
CA LEU A 110 -2.08 10.98 -4.48
C LEU A 110 -2.74 11.19 -3.12
N GLN A 111 -3.56 10.22 -2.72
CA GLN A 111 -4.12 10.14 -1.37
C GLN A 111 -3.51 8.96 -0.64
N ALA A 112 -3.58 8.97 0.68
CA ALA A 112 -3.10 7.85 1.50
C ALA A 112 -4.16 7.38 2.49
N ILE A 113 -4.24 6.06 2.66
CA ILE A 113 -4.98 5.41 3.73
C ILE A 113 -4.00 4.63 4.59
N GLU A 114 -3.88 5.01 5.86
CA GLU A 114 -3.12 4.26 6.86
C GLU A 114 -4.01 3.23 7.54
N VAL A 115 -3.80 1.95 7.23
CA VAL A 115 -4.40 0.84 7.98
C VAL A 115 -3.48 0.51 9.16
N THR A 116 -4.02 0.56 10.38
CA THR A 116 -3.26 0.28 11.60
C THR A 116 -4.05 -0.59 12.58
N ALA A 117 -3.40 -1.05 13.65
CA ALA A 117 -4.02 -1.76 14.76
C ALA A 117 -3.20 -1.49 16.04
N PRO A 118 -3.78 -1.69 17.24
CA PRO A 118 -3.03 -1.66 18.49
C PRO A 118 -1.77 -2.54 18.43
N SER A 119 -0.66 -2.07 19.00
CA SER A 119 0.64 -2.75 18.96
C SER A 119 0.57 -4.20 19.43
N VAL A 120 -0.20 -4.47 20.48
CA VAL A 120 -0.47 -5.83 20.99
C VAL A 120 -1.07 -6.75 19.92
N LEU A 121 -1.97 -6.24 19.07
CA LEU A 121 -2.54 -7.02 17.96
C LEU A 121 -1.54 -7.20 16.82
N LEU A 122 -0.72 -6.18 16.52
CA LEU A 122 0.34 -6.29 15.52
C LEU A 122 1.35 -7.39 15.90
N VAL A 123 1.83 -7.40 17.16
CA VAL A 123 2.71 -8.45 17.70
C VAL A 123 2.06 -9.81 17.53
N LYS A 124 0.82 -9.96 18.02
CA LYS A 124 0.10 -11.25 17.96
C LYS A 124 -0.05 -11.76 16.52
N ARG A 125 -0.39 -10.88 15.59
CA ARG A 125 -0.56 -11.22 14.16
C ARG A 125 0.77 -11.55 13.48
N LEU A 126 1.86 -10.88 13.84
CA LEU A 126 3.19 -11.18 13.31
C LEU A 126 3.72 -12.52 13.85
N ALA A 127 3.60 -12.74 15.16
CA ALA A 127 3.99 -14.00 15.80
C ALA A 127 3.23 -15.20 15.20
N ALA A 128 1.93 -15.06 14.94
CA ALA A 128 1.12 -16.09 14.32
C ALA A 128 1.55 -16.48 12.89
N ARG A 129 2.33 -15.64 12.20
CA ARG A 129 2.87 -15.96 10.86
C ARG A 129 4.10 -16.87 10.92
N GLY A 130 4.78 -16.94 12.06
CA GLY A 130 5.92 -17.83 12.30
C GLY A 130 7.15 -17.55 11.43
N ARG A 131 7.32 -16.33 10.91
CA ARG A 131 8.43 -15.97 10.00
C ARG A 131 9.55 -15.17 10.65
N GLU A 132 9.31 -14.67 11.86
CA GLU A 132 10.13 -13.66 12.53
C GLU A 132 10.26 -14.06 14.02
N SER A 133 11.42 -13.78 14.61
CA SER A 133 11.66 -13.92 16.05
C SER A 133 10.94 -12.81 16.83
N ALA A 134 10.84 -12.98 18.16
CA ALA A 134 10.22 -11.96 19.01
C ALA A 134 10.94 -10.61 18.94
N ASP A 135 12.28 -10.62 18.86
CA ASP A 135 13.10 -9.41 18.76
C ASP A 135 12.90 -8.73 17.40
N GLU A 136 12.86 -9.49 16.30
CA GLU A 136 12.58 -8.96 14.96
C GLU A 136 11.17 -8.31 14.88
N ILE A 137 10.19 -8.89 15.58
CA ILE A 137 8.84 -8.33 15.69
C ILE A 137 8.85 -7.02 16.48
N ALA A 138 9.57 -6.98 17.61
CA ALA A 138 9.68 -5.77 18.44
C ALA A 138 10.34 -4.63 17.65
N ASP A 139 11.46 -4.90 16.96
CA ASP A 139 12.15 -3.92 16.10
C ASP A 139 11.24 -3.43 14.96
N ARG A 140 10.41 -4.32 14.41
CA ARG A 140 9.46 -3.97 13.35
C ARG A 140 8.34 -3.05 13.82
N ILE A 141 7.91 -3.17 15.08
CA ILE A 141 6.93 -2.28 15.69
C ILE A 141 7.57 -0.97 16.15
N ALA A 142 8.80 -1.01 16.66
CA ALA A 142 9.54 0.15 17.14
C ALA A 142 9.97 1.11 16.02
N ARG A 143 10.10 0.60 14.77
CA ARG A 143 10.31 1.42 13.57
C ARG A 143 9.14 2.38 13.36
N SER A 144 9.26 3.55 13.98
CA SER A 144 8.24 4.57 14.05
C SER A 144 8.40 5.59 12.92
N CYS A 145 7.23 5.94 12.38
CA CYS A 145 6.85 7.12 11.63
C CYS A 145 7.97 8.02 11.10
N LYS A 146 8.26 7.89 9.80
CA LYS A 146 8.62 9.09 9.03
C LYS A 146 7.43 10.05 9.00
N GLU A 147 7.74 11.33 9.08
CA GLU A 147 6.79 12.42 8.87
C GLU A 147 6.16 12.28 7.48
N LEU A 148 4.88 12.63 7.40
CA LEU A 148 4.16 12.63 6.13
C LEU A 148 4.45 13.95 5.42
N PRO A 149 4.49 13.96 4.08
CA PRO A 149 4.57 15.21 3.34
C PRO A 149 3.39 16.12 3.71
N GLU A 150 3.67 17.41 3.86
CA GLU A 150 2.65 18.42 4.11
C GLU A 150 1.63 18.42 2.96
N GLY A 151 0.34 18.56 3.29
CA GLY A 151 -0.74 18.61 2.31
C GLY A 151 -1.25 17.25 1.81
N LEU A 152 -0.53 16.14 2.03
CA LEU A 152 -1.00 14.81 1.62
C LEU A 152 -2.30 14.41 2.35
N PRO A 153 -3.41 14.18 1.65
CA PRO A 153 -4.65 13.72 2.28
C PRO A 153 -4.45 12.32 2.84
N LEU A 154 -4.44 12.20 4.17
CA LEU A 154 -4.33 10.93 4.88
C LEU A 154 -5.63 10.63 5.65
N ARG A 155 -6.18 9.42 5.44
CA ARG A 155 -7.20 8.84 6.31
C ARG A 155 -6.64 7.66 7.07
N ARG A 156 -7.16 7.39 8.27
CA ARG A 156 -6.74 6.25 9.09
C ARG A 156 -7.87 5.25 9.24
N VAL A 157 -7.56 3.97 9.05
CA VAL A 157 -8.45 2.83 9.26
C VAL A 157 -7.89 1.97 10.38
N MET A 158 -8.65 1.84 11.47
CA MET A 158 -8.30 0.96 12.59
C MET A 158 -8.84 -0.45 12.32
N ASN A 159 -7.94 -1.42 12.24
CA ASN A 159 -8.24 -2.84 12.02
C ASN A 159 -8.04 -3.65 13.30
N ASP A 160 -8.83 -3.31 14.32
CA ASP A 160 -8.84 -3.88 15.67
C ASP A 160 -9.98 -4.87 15.92
N GLY A 161 -10.92 -4.99 14.97
CA GLY A 161 -12.09 -5.87 15.04
C GLY A 161 -12.01 -7.06 14.09
N THR A 162 -13.17 -7.47 13.56
CA THR A 162 -13.28 -8.52 12.54
C THR A 162 -12.77 -8.05 11.17
N VAL A 163 -12.55 -9.00 10.25
CA VAL A 163 -12.14 -8.65 8.87
C VAL A 163 -13.24 -7.84 8.19
N GLU A 164 -14.50 -8.24 8.36
CA GLU A 164 -15.66 -7.58 7.79
C GLU A 164 -15.78 -6.13 8.26
N GLU A 165 -15.63 -5.86 9.56
CA GLU A 165 -15.62 -4.50 10.12
C GLU A 165 -14.46 -3.67 9.55
N GLY A 166 -13.28 -4.27 9.42
CA GLY A 166 -12.12 -3.61 8.82
C GLY A 166 -12.35 -3.24 7.34
N VAL A 167 -12.99 -4.14 6.58
CA VAL A 167 -13.34 -3.92 5.17
C VAL A 167 -14.35 -2.78 5.04
N GLU A 168 -15.36 -2.73 5.91
CA GLU A 168 -16.35 -1.64 5.92
C GLU A 168 -15.72 -0.28 6.24
N ARG A 169 -14.81 -0.24 7.23
CA ARG A 169 -14.06 0.98 7.55
C ARG A 169 -13.17 1.41 6.38
N LEU A 170 -12.55 0.47 5.67
CA LEU A 170 -11.76 0.79 4.48
C LEU A 170 -12.65 1.35 3.36
N LEU A 171 -13.77 0.71 3.04
CA LEU A 171 -14.73 1.19 2.05
C LEU A 171 -15.28 2.58 2.39
N ALA A 172 -15.57 2.84 3.67
CA ALA A 172 -15.99 4.16 4.13
C ALA A 172 -14.88 5.21 3.95
N ALA A 173 -13.62 4.86 4.23
CA ALA A 173 -12.47 5.75 4.03
C ALA A 173 -12.19 6.03 2.53
N LEU A 174 -12.58 5.11 1.64
CA LEU A 174 -12.49 5.27 0.19
C LEU A 174 -13.56 6.20 -0.37
N GLN A 175 -14.67 6.45 0.33
CA GLN A 175 -15.68 7.38 -0.16
C GLN A 175 -15.11 8.81 -0.19
N PRO A 176 -15.37 9.59 -1.25
CA PRO A 176 -15.02 11.01 -1.26
C PRO A 176 -15.64 11.71 -0.04
N VAL A 177 -14.96 12.73 0.50
CA VAL A 177 -15.58 13.59 1.52
C VAL A 177 -16.83 14.17 0.86
N ARG A 178 -18.02 13.83 1.36
CA ARG A 178 -19.23 14.54 0.95
C ARG A 178 -19.06 15.98 1.46
N ALA A 179 -19.00 16.92 0.52
CA ALA A 179 -19.08 18.35 0.83
C ALA A 179 -20.41 18.68 1.51
#